data_AF-A0A059LFG8-F1
#
_entry.id   AF-A0A059LFG8-F1
#
_cell.length_a   1.000
_cell.length_b   1.000
_cell.length_c   1.000
_cell.angle_alpha   90.00
_cell.angle_beta   90.00
_cell.angle_gamma   90.00
#
_symmetry.space_group_name_H-M   'P 1'
#
loop_
_entity.id
_entity.type
_entity.pdbx_description
1 polymer ?
#
loop_
_entity_poly.entity_id
_entity_poly.type
_entity_poly.pdbx_seq_one_letter_code
_entity_poly.pdbx_strand_id
1 'polypeptide(L)'
;MFWKVSGITSASPVDSILDKEGFLLEELLNEDELIQECKSLNNRLIDYLKEPEVLQQVLSYLVITPEEEDAGRTFADVVETSRRAFLVLPRVDDVPEAASSSEGAAPASSSSSSEGEAPADAVSEAFSPSSPPRVPAPRTPASDPRRQFKYPFAACELLCCEVDALLRALAGDDALLDALFSLVAREAAPDVMLAGYVSRVLGSLLARHGVEVQ
;
A
#
# COMPACT_ATOMS: atom_id res chain seq x y z
N MET A 1 -22.48 11.68 43.13
CA MET A 1 -21.13 12.07 42.69
C MET A 1 -20.12 11.03 43.13
N PHE A 2 -20.08 9.87 42.48
CA PHE A 2 -19.11 8.81 42.72
C PHE A 2 -19.18 8.03 41.39
N TRP A 3 -18.20 7.98 40.51
CA TRP A 3 -16.90 7.37 40.69
C TRP A 3 -15.85 8.20 39.95
N LYS A 4 -14.94 8.82 40.70
CA LYS A 4 -13.67 9.30 40.17
C LYS A 4 -12.64 8.21 40.49
N VAL A 5 -12.55 7.21 39.64
CA VAL A 5 -11.36 6.34 39.59
C VAL A 5 -10.30 7.13 38.83
N SER A 6 -9.54 7.92 39.59
CA SER A 6 -8.26 8.44 39.14
C SER A 6 -7.26 7.29 39.13
N GLY A 7 -6.65 7.03 37.98
CA GLY A 7 -5.26 6.54 37.94
C GLY A 7 -5.05 5.04 38.00
N ILE A 8 -5.76 4.26 37.18
CA ILE A 8 -5.12 3.10 36.57
C ILE A 8 -4.88 3.51 35.11
N THR A 9 -3.67 3.93 34.78
CA THR A 9 -3.21 3.84 33.40
C THR A 9 -3.11 2.35 33.13
N SER A 10 -4.22 1.71 32.74
CA SER A 10 -4.12 0.41 32.08
C SER A 10 -3.26 0.69 30.87
N ALA A 11 -2.02 0.18 30.88
CA ALA A 11 -1.17 0.29 29.71
C ALA A 11 -1.98 -0.28 28.55
N SER A 12 -2.09 0.50 27.48
CA SER A 12 -2.78 0.04 26.28
C SER A 12 -2.12 -1.27 25.84
N PRO A 13 -2.88 -2.34 25.53
CA PRO A 13 -2.31 -3.57 25.00
C PRO A 13 -1.49 -3.31 23.74
N VAL A 14 -1.93 -2.36 22.91
CA VAL A 14 -1.21 -1.90 21.72
C VAL A 14 0.12 -1.25 22.07
N ASP A 15 0.15 -0.31 23.02
CA ASP A 15 1.39 0.33 23.47
C ASP A 15 2.38 -0.69 24.03
N SER A 16 1.87 -1.71 24.74
CA SER A 16 2.68 -2.82 25.26
C SER A 16 3.32 -3.66 24.15
N ILE A 17 2.66 -3.78 22.98
CA ILE A 17 3.23 -4.42 21.79
C ILE A 17 4.28 -3.49 21.14
N LEU A 18 3.96 -2.20 21.01
CA LEU A 18 4.84 -1.19 20.41
C LEU A 18 6.13 -0.97 21.22
N ASP A 19 6.12 -1.28 22.52
CA ASP A 19 7.29 -1.20 23.40
C ASP A 19 8.28 -2.37 23.22
N LYS A 20 7.88 -3.47 22.57
CA LYS A 20 8.75 -4.62 22.33
C LYS A 20 9.78 -4.31 21.24
N GLU A 21 11.03 -4.69 21.46
CA GLU A 21 12.04 -4.64 20.42
C GLU A 21 11.71 -5.66 19.31
N GLY A 22 11.38 -5.17 18.11
CA GLY A 22 11.17 -6.01 16.93
C GLY A 22 9.83 -6.75 16.86
N PHE A 23 8.76 -6.17 17.42
CA PHE A 23 7.40 -6.70 17.26
C PHE A 23 7.01 -6.90 15.79
N LEU A 24 6.04 -7.79 15.57
CA LEU A 24 5.48 -8.07 14.24
C LEU A 24 4.21 -7.26 14.00
N LEU A 25 3.96 -6.84 12.77
CA LEU A 25 2.68 -6.23 12.37
C LEU A 25 1.53 -7.19 12.69
N GLU A 26 1.75 -8.49 12.51
CA GLU A 26 0.76 -9.52 12.81
C GLU A 26 0.40 -9.59 14.30
N GLU A 27 1.28 -9.18 15.22
CA GLU A 27 0.91 -9.05 16.64
C GLU A 27 -0.13 -7.94 16.81
N LEU A 28 0.06 -6.81 16.14
CA LEU A 28 -0.91 -5.70 16.14
C LEU A 28 -2.23 -6.11 15.48
N LEU A 29 -2.19 -6.74 14.30
CA LEU A 29 -3.41 -7.21 13.61
C LEU A 29 -4.18 -8.30 14.37
N ASN A 30 -3.56 -8.93 15.36
CA ASN A 30 -4.20 -9.90 16.23
C ASN A 30 -4.82 -9.27 17.49
N GLU A 31 -4.56 -7.99 17.76
CA GLU A 31 -5.05 -7.28 18.94
C GLU A 31 -6.47 -6.75 18.71
N ASP A 32 -7.37 -7.05 19.65
CA ASP A 32 -8.79 -6.69 19.52
C ASP A 32 -9.01 -5.17 19.70
N GLU A 33 -8.13 -4.51 20.45
CA GLU A 33 -8.18 -3.06 20.68
C GLU A 33 -7.57 -2.23 19.53
N LEU A 34 -6.92 -2.85 18.52
CA LEU A 34 -6.20 -2.15 17.44
C LEU A 34 -7.04 -1.05 16.77
N ILE A 35 -8.26 -1.40 16.33
CA ILE A 35 -9.14 -0.48 15.61
C ILE A 35 -9.66 0.62 16.54
N GLN A 36 -9.95 0.28 17.80
CA GLN A 36 -10.38 1.25 18.79
C GLN A 36 -9.27 2.26 19.09
N GLU A 37 -8.02 1.82 19.16
CA GLU A 37 -6.86 2.67 19.40
C GLU A 37 -6.48 3.55 18.21
N CYS A 38 -6.70 3.06 16.98
CA CYS A 38 -6.62 3.90 15.79
C CYS A 38 -7.66 5.04 15.89
N LYS A 39 -8.91 4.70 16.22
CA LYS A 39 -10.02 5.67 16.33
C LYS A 39 -9.87 6.61 17.52
N SER A 40 -9.21 6.19 18.60
CA SER A 40 -8.88 7.05 19.74
C SER A 40 -7.68 7.97 19.47
N LEU A 41 -7.10 7.90 18.26
CA LEU A 41 -5.96 8.68 17.82
C LEU A 41 -4.69 8.41 18.63
N ASN A 42 -4.39 7.14 18.91
CA ASN A 42 -3.09 6.76 19.47
C ASN A 42 -1.98 7.13 18.46
N ASN A 43 -1.26 8.22 18.74
CA ASN A 43 -0.24 8.76 17.83
C ASN A 43 0.90 7.77 17.57
N ARG A 44 1.31 6.97 18.56
CA ARG A 44 2.39 5.99 18.38
C ARG A 44 1.98 4.92 17.38
N LEU A 45 0.77 4.42 17.51
CA LEU A 45 0.19 3.45 16.59
C LEU A 45 0.03 4.04 15.19
N ILE A 46 -0.54 5.25 15.08
CA ILE A 46 -0.75 5.90 13.78
C ILE A 46 0.58 6.22 13.09
N ASP A 47 1.58 6.67 13.83
CA ASP A 47 2.91 6.98 13.30
C ASP A 47 3.60 5.75 12.73
N TYR A 48 3.44 4.59 13.38
CA TYR A 48 3.91 3.31 12.86
C TYR A 48 3.08 2.86 11.65
N LEU A 49 1.76 2.88 11.74
CA LEU A 49 0.87 2.37 10.70
C LEU A 49 0.90 3.19 9.40
N LYS A 50 1.22 4.47 9.46
CA LYS A 50 1.34 5.33 8.28
C LYS A 50 2.68 5.18 7.54
N GLU A 51 3.63 4.41 8.08
CA GLU A 51 4.87 4.11 7.36
C GLU A 51 4.55 3.36 6.06
N PRO A 52 5.17 3.72 4.93
CA PRO A 52 4.82 3.15 3.64
C PRO A 52 5.07 1.64 3.59
N GLU A 53 6.12 1.16 4.25
CA GLU A 53 6.41 -0.28 4.34
C GLU A 53 5.32 -1.05 5.10
N VAL A 54 4.76 -0.44 6.16
CA VAL A 54 3.69 -1.02 6.95
C VAL A 54 2.39 -1.01 6.16
N LEU A 55 2.04 0.11 5.51
CA LEU A 55 0.86 0.20 4.65
C LEU A 55 0.92 -0.78 3.48
N GLN A 56 2.08 -0.93 2.84
CA GLN A 56 2.28 -1.93 1.79
C GLN A 56 2.02 -3.33 2.31
N GLN A 57 2.53 -3.68 3.49
CA GLN A 57 2.27 -5.00 4.08
C GLN A 57 0.79 -5.18 4.43
N VAL A 58 0.14 -4.20 5.06
CA VAL A 58 -1.30 -4.24 5.35
C VAL A 58 -2.10 -4.45 4.07
N LEU A 59 -1.78 -3.69 3.03
CA LEU A 59 -2.46 -3.76 1.74
C LEU A 59 -2.17 -5.08 1.01
N SER A 60 -0.98 -5.67 1.17
CA SER A 60 -0.61 -6.95 0.56
C SER A 60 -1.59 -8.07 0.94
N TYR A 61 -2.10 -8.08 2.18
CA TYR A 61 -3.14 -9.02 2.62
C TYR A 61 -4.47 -8.87 1.87
N LEU A 62 -4.69 -7.77 1.15
CA LEU A 62 -5.91 -7.52 0.37
C LEU A 62 -5.73 -7.76 -1.14
N VAL A 63 -4.51 -7.70 -1.65
CA VAL A 63 -4.23 -7.69 -3.11
C VAL A 63 -3.42 -8.89 -3.60
N ILE A 64 -2.81 -9.65 -2.68
CA ILE A 64 -2.07 -10.89 -2.96
C ILE A 64 -2.73 -12.02 -2.17
N THR A 65 -3.20 -13.05 -2.85
CA THR A 65 -3.64 -14.28 -2.16
C THR A 65 -2.44 -15.09 -1.69
N PRO A 66 -2.57 -15.94 -0.65
CA PRO A 66 -1.48 -16.83 -0.24
C PRO A 66 -1.00 -17.74 -1.37
N GLU A 67 -1.90 -18.17 -2.26
CA GLU A 67 -1.55 -18.97 -3.45
C GLU A 67 -0.67 -18.19 -4.45
N GLU A 68 -0.94 -16.90 -4.61
CA GLU A 68 -0.13 -16.02 -5.45
C GLU A 68 1.24 -15.73 -4.83
N GLU A 69 1.30 -15.57 -3.51
CA GLU A 69 2.55 -15.41 -2.76
C GLU A 69 3.43 -16.67 -2.89
N ASP A 70 2.85 -17.87 -2.79
CA ASP A 70 3.53 -19.15 -3.02
C ASP A 70 4.01 -19.29 -4.48
N ALA A 71 3.27 -18.72 -5.44
CA ALA A 71 3.68 -18.62 -6.84
C ALA A 71 4.77 -17.56 -7.08
N GLY A 72 5.21 -16.84 -6.05
CA GLY A 72 6.26 -15.82 -6.10
C GLY A 72 5.79 -14.44 -6.54
N ARG A 73 4.47 -14.18 -6.55
CA ARG A 73 3.93 -12.86 -6.87
C ARG A 73 4.25 -11.88 -5.74
N THR A 74 4.86 -10.75 -6.09
CA THR A 74 5.23 -9.70 -5.14
C THR A 74 4.31 -8.49 -5.22
N PHE A 75 4.39 -7.62 -4.22
CA PHE A 75 3.66 -6.33 -4.25
C PHE A 75 4.07 -5.47 -5.44
N ALA A 76 5.35 -5.51 -5.85
CA ALA A 76 5.82 -4.80 -7.03
C ALA A 76 5.15 -5.31 -8.32
N ASP A 77 4.93 -6.62 -8.44
CA ASP A 77 4.22 -7.20 -9.59
C ASP A 77 2.76 -6.76 -9.63
N VAL A 78 2.12 -6.62 -8.46
CA VAL A 78 0.74 -6.12 -8.33
C VAL A 78 0.64 -4.67 -8.84
N VAL A 79 1.55 -3.80 -8.40
CA VAL A 79 1.63 -2.40 -8.84
C VAL A 79 1.84 -2.32 -10.35
N GLU A 80 2.80 -3.08 -10.88
CA GLU A 80 3.10 -3.12 -12.31
C GLU A 80 1.91 -3.65 -13.15
N THR A 81 1.16 -4.63 -12.64
CA THR A 81 -0.07 -5.14 -13.28
C THR A 81 -1.07 -4.00 -13.50
N SER A 82 -1.29 -3.19 -12.47
CA SER A 82 -2.19 -2.03 -12.53
C SER A 82 -1.71 -0.98 -13.53
N ARG A 83 -0.43 -0.61 -13.44
CA ARG A 83 0.18 0.37 -14.35
C ARG A 83 0.09 -0.04 -15.81
N ARG A 84 0.35 -1.31 -16.12
CA ARG A 84 0.22 -1.82 -17.50
C ARG A 84 -1.19 -1.72 -18.03
N ALA A 85 -2.19 -2.06 -17.23
CA ALA A 85 -3.57 -1.95 -17.64
C ALA A 85 -3.99 -0.49 -17.89
N PHE A 86 -3.48 0.45 -17.08
CA PHE A 86 -3.80 1.88 -17.22
C PHE A 86 -2.95 2.60 -18.29
N LEU A 87 -1.78 2.08 -18.65
CA LEU A 87 -0.96 2.56 -19.78
C LEU A 87 -1.56 2.19 -21.15
N VAL A 88 -2.52 1.28 -21.20
CA VAL A 88 -3.23 0.86 -22.43
C VAL A 88 -4.55 1.63 -22.62
N LEU A 89 -5.00 2.40 -21.63
CA LEU A 89 -6.10 3.33 -21.84
C LEU A 89 -5.60 4.52 -22.67
N PRO A 90 -6.27 4.87 -23.79
CA PRO A 90 -5.91 6.06 -24.54
C PRO A 90 -5.98 7.25 -23.59
N ARG A 91 -4.95 8.11 -23.59
CA ARG A 91 -5.03 9.39 -22.88
C ARG A 91 -6.30 10.09 -23.36
N VAL A 92 -7.00 10.79 -22.47
CA VAL A 92 -8.18 11.59 -22.85
C VAL A 92 -7.80 12.63 -23.93
N ASP A 93 -6.51 12.96 -24.06
CA ASP A 93 -5.92 13.79 -25.11
C ASP A 93 -5.77 13.11 -26.49
N ASP A 94 -5.92 11.78 -26.61
CA ASP A 94 -5.85 11.01 -27.86
C ASP A 94 -7.21 10.89 -28.57
N VAL A 95 -8.16 11.79 -28.29
CA VAL A 95 -9.31 11.99 -29.19
C VAL A 95 -8.78 12.73 -30.42
N PRO A 96 -8.76 12.11 -31.62
CA PRO A 96 -8.31 12.81 -32.81
C PRO A 96 -9.33 13.91 -33.12
N GLU A 97 -8.96 15.15 -32.81
CA GLU A 97 -9.64 16.32 -33.38
C GLU A 97 -9.56 16.18 -34.90
N ALA A 98 -10.72 16.07 -35.54
CA ALA A 98 -10.86 15.70 -36.94
C ALA A 98 -9.89 16.49 -37.83
N ALA A 99 -8.82 15.82 -38.28
CA ALA A 99 -7.81 16.42 -39.12
C ALA A 99 -8.42 16.81 -40.47
N SER A 100 -8.42 18.12 -40.74
CA SER A 100 -8.52 18.63 -42.10
C SER A 100 -7.13 18.57 -42.76
N SER A 101 -7.14 18.01 -43.95
CA SER A 101 -6.07 17.78 -44.91
C SER A 101 -4.96 18.84 -44.97
N SER A 102 -3.70 18.40 -45.01
CA SER A 102 -2.82 18.65 -46.17
C SER A 102 -1.51 17.88 -46.08
N GLU A 103 -1.16 17.30 -47.22
CA GLU A 103 0.01 16.47 -47.50
C GLU A 103 1.31 17.29 -47.57
N GLY A 104 2.42 16.68 -47.16
CA GLY A 104 3.77 17.18 -47.41
C GLY A 104 4.83 16.18 -46.93
N ALA A 105 5.30 15.33 -47.83
CA ALA A 105 6.21 14.23 -47.54
C ALA A 105 7.70 14.57 -47.78
N ALA A 106 8.54 14.00 -46.89
CA ALA A 106 9.93 13.53 -47.06
C ALA A 106 11.11 14.54 -47.03
N PRO A 107 12.38 14.09 -46.80
CA PRO A 107 12.87 12.82 -46.23
C PRO A 107 13.91 12.93 -45.09
N ALA A 108 14.27 11.75 -44.58
CA ALA A 108 15.25 11.35 -43.57
C ALA A 108 16.66 11.98 -43.60
N SER A 109 17.31 11.94 -42.43
CA SER A 109 18.76 11.74 -42.31
C SER A 109 19.13 10.99 -41.03
N SER A 110 20.19 10.19 -41.15
CA SER A 110 20.71 9.18 -40.22
C SER A 110 22.08 9.58 -39.66
N SER A 111 22.43 9.08 -38.46
CA SER A 111 23.79 8.80 -37.92
C SER A 111 23.62 8.30 -36.47
N SER A 112 24.06 7.12 -36.00
CA SER A 112 25.40 6.50 -35.85
C SER A 112 26.35 7.38 -34.99
N SER A 113 27.02 7.00 -33.89
CA SER A 113 27.56 5.71 -33.40
C SER A 113 28.10 5.86 -31.94
N SER A 114 28.63 4.74 -31.41
CA SER A 114 29.66 4.54 -30.33
C SER A 114 29.26 4.83 -28.88
N GLU A 115 29.19 3.84 -27.99
CA GLU A 115 30.30 3.10 -27.32
C GLU A 115 31.22 4.01 -26.47
N GLY A 116 31.20 3.79 -25.16
CA GLY A 116 32.00 4.50 -24.18
C GLY A 116 31.99 3.76 -22.83
N GLU A 117 33.09 3.06 -22.60
CA GLU A 117 33.47 2.20 -21.48
C GLU A 117 33.49 2.91 -20.11
N ALA A 118 33.30 2.14 -19.03
CA ALA A 118 33.50 2.55 -17.65
C ALA A 118 34.97 2.92 -17.36
N PRO A 119 35.22 3.64 -16.25
CA PRO A 119 36.01 2.95 -15.24
C PRO A 119 35.51 3.13 -13.81
N ALA A 120 35.95 2.15 -13.01
CA ALA A 120 35.81 2.05 -11.58
C ALA A 120 36.62 3.10 -10.81
N ASP A 121 36.23 3.23 -9.54
CA ASP A 121 37.02 3.46 -8.34
C ASP A 121 36.62 4.65 -7.44
N ALA A 122 36.29 4.23 -6.21
CA ALA A 122 36.55 4.89 -4.92
C ALA A 122 35.65 6.09 -4.58
N VAL A 123 35.08 6.24 -3.38
CA VAL A 123 35.47 5.82 -2.04
C VAL A 123 34.24 5.79 -1.13
N SER A 124 34.34 4.95 -0.11
CA SER A 124 33.61 4.93 1.16
C SER A 124 33.16 6.31 1.69
N GLU A 125 31.86 6.45 1.95
CA GLU A 125 31.39 7.14 3.14
C GLU A 125 30.47 6.22 3.94
N ALA A 126 30.90 5.99 5.17
CA ALA A 126 30.13 5.33 6.19
C ALA A 126 28.88 6.15 6.48
N PHE A 127 27.72 5.60 6.18
CA PHE A 127 26.48 6.01 6.82
C PHE A 127 26.09 4.90 7.79
N SER A 128 26.38 5.09 9.07
CA SER A 128 25.63 4.41 10.11
C SER A 128 24.20 4.94 10.07
N PRO A 129 23.18 4.06 10.09
CA PRO A 129 21.98 4.38 10.82
C PRO A 129 21.77 3.34 11.92
N SER A 130 21.84 3.83 13.16
CA SER A 130 21.20 3.22 14.31
C SER A 130 19.68 3.33 14.16
N SER A 131 19.09 2.52 13.28
CA SER A 131 17.63 2.37 13.18
C SER A 131 17.28 0.89 13.35
N PRO A 132 16.33 0.53 14.24
CA PRO A 132 15.83 -0.83 14.34
C PRO A 132 15.28 -1.29 12.97
N PRO A 133 15.25 -2.60 12.68
CA PRO A 133 14.98 -3.09 11.35
C PRO A 133 13.58 -2.67 10.88
N ARG A 134 13.61 -1.74 9.91
CA ARG A 134 12.55 -1.39 8.97
C ARG A 134 11.95 -2.70 8.43
N VAL A 135 10.64 -2.85 8.57
CA VAL A 135 9.85 -4.08 8.42
C VAL A 135 10.43 -5.05 7.37
N PRO A 136 10.94 -6.23 7.77
CA PRO A 136 11.28 -7.28 6.81
C PRO A 136 9.99 -7.94 6.31
N ALA A 137 10.08 -8.52 5.10
CA ALA A 137 9.04 -9.27 4.38
C ALA A 137 8.00 -9.97 5.28
N PRO A 138 6.74 -10.13 4.82
CA PRO A 138 5.65 -10.74 5.60
C PRO A 138 6.14 -11.99 6.34
N ARG A 139 6.33 -11.89 7.66
CA ARG A 139 7.11 -12.90 8.41
C ARG A 139 6.30 -14.16 8.69
N THR A 140 4.98 -14.08 8.53
CA THR A 140 4.13 -15.26 8.53
C THR A 140 4.29 -16.02 7.21
N PRO A 141 4.49 -17.33 7.19
CA PRO A 141 4.54 -18.07 5.93
C PRO A 141 3.17 -18.03 5.24
N ALA A 142 3.13 -18.07 3.90
CA ALA A 142 1.89 -18.13 3.11
C ALA A 142 0.96 -19.27 3.57
N SER A 143 1.52 -20.35 4.12
CA SER A 143 0.81 -21.48 4.70
C SER A 143 0.05 -21.21 6.02
N ASP A 144 0.16 -20.02 6.61
CA ASP A 144 -0.58 -19.67 7.83
C ASP A 144 -2.08 -19.52 7.52
N PRO A 145 -2.98 -20.28 8.18
CA PRO A 145 -4.42 -20.21 7.90
C PRO A 145 -5.03 -18.82 8.17
N ARG A 146 -4.37 -17.98 8.97
CA ARG A 146 -4.80 -16.59 9.23
C ARG A 146 -4.68 -15.71 8.00
N ARG A 147 -3.82 -16.04 7.04
CA ARG A 147 -3.65 -15.30 5.78
C ARG A 147 -4.84 -15.39 4.86
N GLN A 148 -5.65 -16.44 4.98
CA GLN A 148 -6.80 -16.62 4.10
C GLN A 148 -7.99 -15.74 4.50
N PHE A 149 -8.19 -15.49 5.80
CA PHE A 149 -9.40 -14.80 6.29
C PHE A 149 -9.14 -13.74 7.35
N LYS A 150 -8.30 -14.04 8.36
CA LYS A 150 -8.12 -13.13 9.50
C LYS A 150 -7.37 -11.86 9.10
N TYR A 151 -6.22 -12.00 8.45
CA TYR A 151 -5.40 -10.84 8.06
C TYR A 151 -6.05 -9.98 6.97
N PRO A 152 -6.69 -10.54 5.92
CA PRO A 152 -7.46 -9.72 4.99
C PRO A 152 -8.59 -8.95 5.68
N PHE A 153 -9.32 -9.60 6.60
CA PHE A 153 -10.38 -8.94 7.36
C PHE A 153 -9.82 -7.80 8.24
N ALA A 154 -8.79 -8.07 9.04
CA ALA A 154 -8.16 -7.09 9.93
C ALA A 154 -7.57 -5.91 9.15
N ALA A 155 -6.90 -6.18 8.03
CA ALA A 155 -6.35 -5.15 7.14
C ALA A 155 -7.47 -4.28 6.54
N CYS A 156 -8.57 -4.88 6.09
CA CYS A 156 -9.71 -4.12 5.58
C CYS A 156 -10.32 -3.22 6.68
N GLU A 157 -10.54 -3.74 7.88
CA GLU A 157 -11.10 -2.94 8.99
C GLU A 157 -10.14 -1.81 9.40
N LEU A 158 -8.83 -2.06 9.37
CA LEU A 158 -7.81 -1.06 9.66
C LEU A 158 -7.79 0.06 8.62
N LEU A 159 -7.78 -0.27 7.33
CA LEU A 159 -7.79 0.74 6.26
C LEU A 159 -9.14 1.49 6.19
N CYS A 160 -10.24 0.85 6.60
CA CYS A 160 -11.57 1.46 6.64
C CYS A 160 -11.92 2.12 7.98
N CYS A 161 -10.98 2.24 8.93
CA CYS A 161 -11.29 2.74 10.29
C CYS A 161 -11.58 4.26 10.37
N GLU A 162 -11.60 4.95 9.24
CA GLU A 162 -11.89 6.39 9.09
C GLU A 162 -10.87 7.32 9.76
N VAL A 163 -9.66 6.82 10.05
CA VAL A 163 -8.58 7.67 10.59
C VAL A 163 -7.94 8.49 9.46
N ASP A 164 -8.06 9.81 9.59
CA ASP A 164 -7.65 10.76 8.56
C ASP A 164 -6.20 10.61 8.09
N ALA A 165 -5.28 10.41 9.05
CA ALA A 165 -3.85 10.29 8.79
C ALA A 165 -3.53 9.03 7.96
N LEU A 166 -4.18 7.90 8.26
CA LEU A 166 -3.98 6.65 7.55
C LEU A 166 -4.50 6.75 6.11
N LEU A 167 -5.71 7.28 5.89
CA LEU A 167 -6.18 7.35 4.50
C LEU A 167 -5.51 8.46 3.69
N ARG A 168 -4.94 9.50 4.33
CA ARG A 168 -4.07 10.46 3.60
C ARG A 168 -2.74 9.83 3.21
N ALA A 169 -2.15 9.01 4.08
CA ALA A 169 -0.95 8.26 3.73
C ALA A 169 -1.23 7.26 2.58
N LEU A 170 -2.38 6.58 2.63
CA LEU A 170 -2.82 5.67 1.57
C LEU A 170 -3.09 6.41 0.24
N ALA A 171 -3.80 7.54 0.27
CA ALA A 171 -4.14 8.32 -0.91
C ALA A 171 -2.95 9.10 -1.49
N GLY A 172 -1.94 9.39 -0.67
CA GLY A 172 -0.75 10.13 -1.08
C GLY A 172 0.36 9.26 -1.69
N ASP A 173 0.17 7.94 -1.75
CA ASP A 173 1.13 6.99 -2.31
C ASP A 173 0.56 6.31 -3.56
N ASP A 174 1.09 6.70 -4.72
CA ASP A 174 0.68 6.17 -6.03
C ASP A 174 0.84 4.64 -6.10
N ALA A 175 1.86 4.06 -5.47
CA ALA A 175 2.05 2.61 -5.51
C ALA A 175 0.97 1.86 -4.72
N LEU A 176 0.49 2.44 -3.60
CA LEU A 176 -0.62 1.85 -2.85
C LEU A 176 -1.95 1.98 -3.62
N LEU A 177 -2.18 3.11 -4.28
CA LEU A 177 -3.33 3.30 -5.15
C LEU A 177 -3.31 2.35 -6.34
N ASP A 178 -2.17 2.27 -7.04
CA ASP A 178 -1.95 1.32 -8.14
C ASP A 178 -2.27 -0.11 -7.67
N ALA A 179 -1.80 -0.51 -6.49
CA ALA A 179 -2.08 -1.82 -5.94
C ALA A 179 -3.58 -2.07 -5.68
N LEU A 180 -4.33 -1.08 -5.17
CA LEU A 180 -5.79 -1.19 -5.01
C LEU A 180 -6.50 -1.36 -6.36
N PHE A 181 -6.08 -0.62 -7.38
CA PHE A 181 -6.66 -0.71 -8.73
C PHE A 181 -6.21 -1.95 -9.51
N SER A 182 -5.16 -2.64 -9.06
CA SER A 182 -4.67 -3.85 -9.71
C SER A 182 -5.75 -4.93 -9.86
N LEU A 183 -6.72 -5.01 -8.93
CA LEU A 183 -7.80 -6.00 -9.01
C LEU A 183 -8.70 -5.79 -10.24
N VAL A 184 -8.89 -4.54 -10.66
CA VAL A 184 -9.66 -4.20 -11.87
C VAL A 184 -8.90 -4.60 -13.13
N ALA A 185 -7.58 -4.56 -13.07
CA ALA A 185 -6.67 -4.91 -14.15
C ALA A 185 -6.44 -6.43 -14.32
N ARG A 186 -6.95 -7.27 -13.41
CA ARG A 186 -6.72 -8.73 -13.46
C ARG A 186 -7.50 -9.37 -14.60
N GLU A 187 -6.80 -10.12 -15.45
CA GLU A 187 -7.42 -10.95 -16.49
C GLU A 187 -8.16 -12.18 -15.90
N ALA A 188 -7.68 -12.69 -14.77
CA ALA A 188 -8.31 -13.78 -14.03
C ALA A 188 -9.37 -13.21 -13.06
N ALA A 189 -10.47 -13.95 -12.89
CA ALA A 189 -11.52 -13.59 -11.94
C ALA A 189 -10.91 -13.35 -10.55
N PRO A 190 -11.03 -12.13 -9.98
CA PRO A 190 -10.48 -11.85 -8.66
C PRO A 190 -11.20 -12.69 -7.60
N ASP A 191 -10.49 -13.01 -6.52
CA ASP A 191 -11.13 -13.57 -5.33
C ASP A 191 -12.24 -12.62 -4.88
N VAL A 192 -13.47 -13.13 -4.80
CA VAL A 192 -14.68 -12.33 -4.54
C VAL A 192 -14.62 -11.65 -3.17
N MET A 193 -13.98 -12.27 -2.18
CA MET A 193 -13.82 -11.69 -0.85
C MET A 193 -12.83 -10.53 -0.87
N LEU A 194 -11.66 -10.73 -1.48
CA LEU A 194 -10.65 -9.67 -1.61
C LEU A 194 -11.16 -8.49 -2.43
N ALA A 195 -11.88 -8.75 -3.53
CA ALA A 195 -12.55 -7.71 -4.31
C ALA A 195 -13.56 -6.92 -3.47
N GLY A 196 -14.31 -7.59 -2.60
CA GLY A 196 -15.21 -6.95 -1.65
C GLY A 196 -14.48 -6.04 -0.65
N TYR A 197 -13.36 -6.50 -0.09
CA TYR A 197 -12.54 -5.69 0.83
C TYR A 197 -11.92 -4.48 0.14
N VAL A 198 -11.30 -4.66 -1.03
CA VAL A 198 -10.73 -3.55 -1.81
C VAL A 198 -11.80 -2.55 -2.22
N SER A 199 -12.99 -3.01 -2.63
CA SER A 199 -14.11 -2.12 -2.93
C SER A 199 -14.53 -1.28 -1.72
N ARG A 200 -14.49 -1.84 -0.50
CA ARG A 200 -14.76 -1.08 0.73
C ARG A 200 -13.68 -0.03 0.97
N VAL A 201 -12.40 -0.38 0.85
CA VAL A 201 -11.27 0.55 1.02
C VAL A 201 -11.34 1.71 0.03
N LEU A 202 -11.59 1.42 -1.25
CA LEU A 202 -11.80 2.46 -2.27
C LEU A 202 -13.02 3.33 -1.95
N GLY A 203 -14.11 2.75 -1.46
CA GLY A 203 -15.28 3.49 -0.99
C GLY A 203 -14.94 4.48 0.14
N SER A 204 -14.15 4.04 1.13
CA SER A 204 -13.67 4.91 2.22
C SER A 204 -12.77 6.05 1.73
N LEU A 205 -11.94 5.81 0.71
CA LEU A 205 -11.11 6.85 0.09
C LEU A 205 -11.95 7.87 -0.68
N LEU A 206 -12.88 7.41 -1.50
CA LEU A 206 -13.74 8.26 -2.33
C LEU A 206 -14.70 9.12 -1.49
N ALA A 207 -15.22 8.56 -0.39
CA ALA A 207 -16.09 9.29 0.54
C ALA A 207 -15.40 10.52 1.14
N ARG A 208 -14.07 10.51 1.28
CA ARG A 208 -13.29 11.65 1.78
C ARG A 208 -12.98 12.66 0.68
N HIS A 209 -12.57 12.20 -0.51
CA HIS A 209 -12.27 13.10 -1.63
C HIS A 209 -13.50 13.82 -2.18
N GLY A 210 -14.71 13.28 -1.99
CA GLY A 210 -15.96 13.99 -2.33
C GLY A 210 -16.27 15.19 -1.45
N VAL A 211 -15.63 15.33 -0.28
CA VAL A 211 -15.95 16.39 0.70
C VAL A 211 -15.02 17.61 0.59
N GLU A 212 -13.82 17.49 0.01
CA GLU A 212 -12.88 18.61 -0.15
C GLU A 212 -13.17 19.54 -1.35
N VAL A 213 -14.28 19.33 -2.08
CA VAL A 213 -14.67 20.12 -3.28
C VAL A 213 -15.90 21.03 -3.02
N GLN A 214 -16.24 21.35 -1.77
CA GLN A 214 -17.35 22.27 -1.44
C GLN A 214 -16.93 23.46 -0.60
#